data_AF-A0A7X9HPD8-F1
#
_entry.id   AF-A0A7X9HPD8-F1
#
_cell.length_a   1.000
_cell.length_b   1.000
_cell.length_c   1.000
_cell.angle_alpha   90.00
_cell.angle_beta   90.00
_cell.angle_gamma   90.00
#
_symmetry.space_group_name_H-M   'P 1'
#
loop_
_entity.id
_entity.type
_entity.pdbx_description
1 polymer ?
#
loop_
_entity_poly.entity_id
_entity_poly.type
_entity_poly.pdbx_seq_one_letter_code
_entity_poly.pdbx_strand_id
1 'polypeptide(L)'
;MEILGHVESCPGCRERLAGLERDREEFLRLHPYSALKTGMERLERRSERRRAVFLRLLPASAAAIAIVIGAWLALPTSPGVRTKGSVALSLFLMRGGDIRPARPDEVFAHRDRVQFLVSSGSHRYLLLLSVDDAGRVFNYTPGAAGGSISITPGERRPLPESVELDESRENERVFALFTDQPLSFEEIRPRVEEAFSEVKRRGGTVKELEHLSGPWSQASVLLRKH
;
A
#
# COMPACT_ATOMS: atom_id res chain seq x y z
N MET A 1 9.88 22.98 -36.81
CA MET A 1 10.54 24.18 -36.24
C MET A 1 9.66 25.40 -36.53
N GLU A 2 8.38 25.35 -36.16
CA GLU A 2 7.36 26.28 -36.70
C GLU A 2 6.67 27.13 -35.61
N ILE A 3 6.60 26.65 -34.37
CA ILE A 3 5.87 27.33 -33.29
C ILE A 3 6.62 28.57 -32.78
N LEU A 4 7.94 28.47 -32.57
CA LEU A 4 8.74 29.61 -32.08
C LEU A 4 8.80 30.76 -33.10
N GLY A 5 9.00 30.46 -34.38
CA GLY A 5 8.97 31.47 -35.44
C GLY A 5 7.59 32.10 -35.62
N HIS A 6 6.51 31.33 -35.44
CA HIS A 6 5.16 31.89 -35.44
C HIS A 6 4.94 32.87 -34.29
N VAL A 7 5.32 32.49 -33.06
CA VAL A 7 5.22 33.37 -31.89
C VAL A 7 6.05 34.65 -32.11
N GLU A 8 7.25 34.55 -32.67
CA GLU A 8 8.07 35.73 -32.98
C GLU A 8 7.45 36.64 -34.05
N SER A 9 6.68 36.08 -34.99
CA SER A 9 6.05 36.85 -36.08
C SER A 9 4.67 37.44 -35.73
N CYS A 10 3.96 36.86 -34.75
CA CYS A 10 2.57 37.19 -34.46
C CYS A 10 2.40 37.99 -33.14
N PRO A 11 1.98 39.27 -33.18
CA PRO A 11 1.81 40.11 -31.98
C PRO A 11 0.86 39.52 -30.93
N GLY A 12 -0.27 38.96 -31.35
CA GLY A 12 -1.26 38.38 -30.42
C GLY A 12 -0.77 37.12 -29.72
N CYS A 13 0.04 36.30 -30.39
CA CYS A 13 0.67 35.14 -29.77
C CYS A 13 1.74 35.54 -28.75
N ARG A 14 2.51 36.60 -29.02
CA ARG A 14 3.47 37.15 -28.04
C ARG A 14 2.77 37.67 -26.80
N GLU A 15 1.69 38.43 -26.98
CA GLU A 15 0.93 38.97 -25.86
C GLU A 15 0.31 37.86 -25.00
N ARG A 16 -0.20 36.80 -25.64
CA ARG A 16 -0.74 35.63 -24.94
C ARG A 16 0.33 34.84 -24.19
N LEU A 17 1.52 34.66 -24.76
CA LEU A 17 2.66 34.02 -24.09
C LEU A 17 3.11 34.85 -22.88
N ALA A 18 3.24 36.17 -23.04
CA ALA A 18 3.58 37.08 -21.95
C ALA A 18 2.51 37.11 -20.84
N GLY A 19 1.24 36.83 -21.17
CA GLY A 19 0.19 36.58 -20.17
C GLY A 19 0.45 35.32 -19.36
N LEU A 20 0.68 34.19 -20.03
CA LEU A 20 0.95 32.90 -19.38
C LEU A 20 2.22 32.91 -18.52
N GLU A 21 3.25 33.63 -18.96
CA GLU A 21 4.49 33.80 -18.19
C GLU A 21 4.25 34.60 -16.90
N ARG A 22 3.46 35.67 -16.96
CA ARG A 22 3.06 36.44 -15.78
C ARG A 22 2.22 35.61 -14.80
N ASP A 23 1.25 34.85 -15.30
CA ASP A 23 0.42 33.97 -14.46
C ASP A 23 1.28 32.90 -13.77
N ARG A 24 2.26 32.33 -14.49
CA ARG A 24 3.23 31.37 -13.94
C ARG A 24 4.09 32.00 -12.86
N GLU A 25 4.61 33.20 -13.08
CA GLU A 25 5.42 33.92 -12.08
C GLU A 25 4.60 34.26 -10.83
N GLU A 26 3.36 34.71 -10.99
CA GLU A 26 2.45 34.97 -9.88
C GLU A 26 2.14 33.69 -9.09
N PHE A 27 1.85 32.59 -9.77
CA PHE A 27 1.62 31.30 -9.13
C PHE A 27 2.85 30.82 -8.35
N LEU A 28 4.06 30.93 -8.92
CA LEU A 28 5.30 30.52 -8.26
C LEU A 28 5.66 31.44 -7.08
N ARG A 29 5.24 32.71 -7.13
CA ARG A 29 5.39 33.66 -6.01
C ARG A 29 4.44 33.31 -4.85
N LEU A 30 3.20 32.94 -5.15
CA LEU A 30 2.21 32.53 -4.15
C LEU A 30 2.48 31.12 -3.60
N HIS A 31 2.99 30.22 -4.44
CA HIS A 31 3.26 28.82 -4.13
C HIS A 31 4.74 28.46 -4.40
N PRO A 32 5.68 28.99 -3.60
CA PRO A 32 7.08 28.73 -3.82
C PRO A 32 7.39 27.24 -3.63
N TYR A 33 8.02 26.63 -4.63
CA TYR A 33 8.39 25.21 -4.64
C TYR A 33 9.26 24.82 -3.41
N SER A 34 10.02 25.77 -2.87
CA SER A 34 10.79 25.59 -1.64
C SER A 34 9.91 25.34 -0.40
N ALA A 35 8.72 25.93 -0.33
CA ALA A 35 7.77 25.68 0.76
C ALA A 35 7.19 24.27 0.70
N LEU A 36 6.93 23.75 -0.51
CA LEU A 36 6.51 22.36 -0.73
C LEU A 36 7.62 21.39 -0.27
N LYS A 37 8.86 21.62 -0.72
CA LYS A 37 10.03 20.81 -0.34
C LYS A 37 10.25 20.81 1.18
N THR A 38 10.17 21.97 1.81
CA THR A 38 10.32 22.10 3.28
C THR A 38 9.14 21.46 4.05
N GLY A 39 7.96 21.40 3.44
CA GLY A 39 6.80 20.66 3.98
C GLY A 39 7.04 19.15 3.94
N MET A 40 7.48 18.62 2.79
CA MET A 40 7.80 17.20 2.61
C MET A 40 8.94 16.75 3.54
N GLU A 41 10.05 17.51 3.58
CA GLU A 41 11.18 17.21 4.48
C GLU A 41 10.81 17.33 5.97
N ARG A 42 9.79 18.12 6.34
CA ARG A 42 9.28 18.18 7.72
C ARG A 42 8.44 16.97 8.08
N LEU A 43 7.66 16.44 7.14
CA LEU A 43 6.89 15.21 7.33
C LEU A 43 7.83 14.00 7.46
N GLU A 44 8.86 13.91 6.61
CA GLU A 44 9.91 12.89 6.70
C GLU A 44 10.67 12.97 8.03
N ARG A 45 11.17 14.14 8.43
CA ARG A 45 11.91 14.30 9.70
C ARG A 45 11.05 14.07 10.95
N ARG A 46 9.74 14.34 10.89
CA ARG A 46 8.80 14.06 12.00
C ARG A 46 8.55 12.55 12.14
N SER A 47 8.51 11.82 11.03
CA SER A 47 8.52 10.36 10.98
C SER A 47 9.80 9.79 11.58
N GLU A 48 10.97 10.30 11.16
CA GLU A 48 12.27 9.82 11.64
C GLU A 48 12.52 10.11 13.14
N ARG A 49 12.12 11.29 13.64
CA ARG A 49 12.22 11.60 15.08
C ARG A 49 11.31 10.71 15.93
N ARG A 50 10.08 10.41 15.47
CA ARG A 50 9.20 9.46 16.17
C ARG A 50 9.80 8.05 16.16
N ARG A 51 10.38 7.62 15.04
CA ARG A 51 11.10 6.34 14.87
C ARG A 51 12.31 6.23 15.79
N ALA A 52 13.09 7.30 15.95
CA ALA A 52 14.28 7.31 16.82
C ALA A 52 13.93 7.31 18.32
N VAL A 53 12.83 7.96 18.71
CA VAL A 53 12.32 7.89 20.09
C VAL A 53 11.74 6.51 20.40
N PHE A 54 11.04 5.89 19.44
CA PHE A 54 10.53 4.52 19.60
C PHE A 54 11.64 3.46 19.66
N LEU A 55 12.72 3.61 18.87
CA LEU A 55 13.87 2.68 18.94
C LEU A 55 14.68 2.80 20.23
N ARG A 56 14.70 3.98 20.87
CA ARG A 56 15.46 4.21 22.11
C ARG A 56 14.71 3.80 23.39
N LEU A 57 13.42 3.48 23.30
CA LEU A 57 12.59 3.07 24.43
C LEU A 57 12.28 1.56 24.50
N LEU A 58 12.91 0.73 23.66
CA LEU A 58 12.86 -0.73 23.83
C LEU A 58 14.16 -1.27 24.43
N PRO A 59 14.17 -1.56 25.74
CA PRO A 59 14.78 -2.78 26.22
C PRO A 59 13.71 -3.77 26.70
N ALA A 60 13.89 -5.03 26.30
CA ALA A 60 13.41 -6.25 26.95
C ALA A 60 11.99 -6.84 26.69
N SER A 61 11.21 -6.42 25.68
CA SER A 61 9.95 -7.13 25.33
C SER A 61 9.95 -7.89 23.99
N ALA A 62 10.95 -7.69 23.14
CA ALA A 62 10.99 -8.29 21.80
C ALA A 62 11.21 -9.81 21.79
N ALA A 63 11.87 -10.37 22.81
CA ALA A 63 12.20 -11.80 22.85
C ALA A 63 10.98 -12.69 23.20
N ALA A 64 10.07 -12.23 24.06
CA ALA A 64 8.89 -13.00 24.45
C ALA A 64 7.86 -13.11 23.31
N ILE A 65 7.75 -12.08 22.47
CA ILE A 65 6.79 -12.03 21.36
C ILE A 65 7.19 -13.02 20.25
N ALA A 66 8.49 -13.16 19.95
CA ALA A 66 8.98 -14.09 18.93
C ALA A 66 8.72 -15.57 19.31
N ILE A 67 8.82 -15.93 20.60
CA ILE A 67 8.60 -17.30 21.08
C ILE A 67 7.13 -17.69 21.03
N VAL A 68 6.22 -16.79 21.43
CA VAL A 68 4.77 -17.05 21.38
C VAL A 68 4.28 -17.18 19.94
N ILE A 69 4.79 -16.35 19.02
CA ILE A 69 4.45 -16.44 17.58
C ILE A 69 5.01 -17.73 16.95
N GLY A 70 6.24 -18.13 17.30
CA GLY A 70 6.85 -19.37 16.81
C GLY A 70 6.09 -20.63 17.23
N ALA A 71 5.62 -20.68 18.49
CA ALA A 71 4.84 -21.80 19.00
C ALA A 71 3.43 -21.86 18.38
N TRP A 72 2.79 -20.71 18.14
CA TRP A 72 1.46 -20.65 17.52
C TRP A 72 1.44 -20.99 16.03
N LEU A 73 2.56 -20.78 15.31
CA LEU A 73 2.69 -21.15 13.90
C LEU A 73 2.59 -22.68 13.66
N ALA A 74 2.88 -23.47 14.69
CA ALA A 74 2.79 -24.93 14.66
C ALA A 74 1.36 -25.47 14.88
N LEU A 75 0.38 -24.64 15.27
CA LEU A 75 -1.00 -25.10 15.44
C LEU A 75 -1.77 -25.07 14.10
N PRO A 76 -2.35 -26.20 13.67
CA PRO A 76 -3.19 -26.24 12.50
C PRO A 76 -4.60 -25.76 12.87
N THR A 77 -4.92 -24.48 12.65
CA THR A 77 -6.23 -23.98 12.17
C THR A 77 -6.31 -22.45 12.22
N SER A 78 -6.51 -21.81 11.07
CA SER A 78 -7.36 -20.61 10.93
C SER A 78 -7.68 -20.33 9.46
N PRO A 79 -8.87 -19.77 9.15
CA PRO A 79 -9.37 -19.57 7.79
C PRO A 79 -8.82 -18.27 7.20
N GLY A 80 -7.75 -18.37 6.42
CA GLY A 80 -7.44 -17.39 5.38
C GLY A 80 -8.22 -17.75 4.12
N VAL A 81 -8.72 -16.75 3.38
CA VAL A 81 -9.40 -16.97 2.10
C VAL A 81 -8.42 -17.68 1.17
N ARG A 82 -8.69 -18.96 0.93
CA ARG A 82 -7.87 -19.83 0.08
C ARG A 82 -8.53 -19.88 -1.28
N THR A 83 -8.12 -18.99 -2.18
CA THR A 83 -8.50 -19.12 -3.59
C THR A 83 -7.63 -20.22 -4.18
N LYS A 84 -8.22 -21.41 -4.41
CA LYS A 84 -7.63 -22.62 -5.01
C LYS A 84 -6.26 -22.39 -5.67
N GLY A 85 -5.19 -22.60 -4.91
CA GLY A 85 -3.80 -22.34 -5.32
C GLY A 85 -2.83 -22.58 -4.18
N SER A 86 -1.54 -22.65 -4.50
CA SER A 86 -0.42 -22.82 -3.56
C SER A 86 -0.12 -21.56 -2.72
N VAL A 87 -0.88 -20.48 -2.92
CA VAL A 87 -0.68 -19.19 -2.26
C VAL A 87 -1.84 -18.83 -1.33
N ALA A 88 -1.56 -18.05 -0.27
CA ALA A 88 -2.57 -17.56 0.66
C ALA A 88 -2.12 -16.26 1.36
N LEU A 89 -3.09 -15.44 1.74
CA LEU A 89 -2.92 -14.25 2.57
C LEU A 89 -3.84 -14.37 3.79
N SER A 90 -3.28 -14.14 4.97
CA SER A 90 -4.02 -14.17 6.24
C SER A 90 -3.54 -13.08 7.18
N LEU A 91 -4.35 -12.75 8.19
CA LEU A 91 -4.13 -11.64 9.10
C LEU A 91 -4.14 -12.15 10.55
N PHE A 92 -3.22 -11.65 11.35
CA PHE A 92 -3.38 -11.60 12.80
C PHE A 92 -3.74 -10.18 13.22
N LEU A 93 -4.75 -10.04 14.07
CA LEU A 93 -5.16 -8.81 14.70
C LEU A 93 -4.51 -8.70 16.08
N MET A 94 -3.90 -7.55 16.35
CA MET A 94 -3.31 -7.18 17.63
C MET A 94 -4.13 -6.01 18.22
N ARG A 95 -4.89 -6.26 19.29
CA ARG A 95 -5.74 -5.26 19.94
C ARG A 95 -5.69 -5.41 21.45
N GLY A 96 -5.36 -4.32 22.16
CA GLY A 96 -5.37 -4.32 23.63
C GLY A 96 -4.46 -5.37 24.29
N GLY A 97 -3.40 -5.81 23.62
CA GLY A 97 -2.50 -6.86 24.09
C GLY A 97 -2.90 -8.29 23.69
N ASP A 98 -4.10 -8.48 23.12
CA ASP A 98 -4.51 -9.74 22.51
C ASP A 98 -3.97 -9.85 21.07
N ILE A 99 -3.45 -11.02 20.71
CA ILE A 99 -2.95 -11.35 19.37
C ILE A 99 -3.66 -12.60 18.91
N ARG A 100 -4.50 -12.48 17.89
CA ARG A 100 -5.30 -13.59 17.37
C ARG A 100 -5.46 -13.55 15.86
N PRO A 101 -5.77 -14.68 15.21
CA PRO A 101 -6.20 -14.68 13.82
C PRO A 101 -7.41 -13.75 13.62
N ALA A 102 -7.41 -12.97 12.55
CA ALA A 102 -8.58 -12.22 12.14
C ALA A 102 -9.67 -13.19 11.68
N ARG A 103 -10.92 -12.93 12.05
CA ARG A 103 -12.05 -13.75 11.64
C ARG A 103 -12.50 -13.38 10.22
N PRO A 104 -13.12 -14.30 9.48
CA PRO A 104 -13.93 -13.92 8.32
C PRO A 104 -14.93 -12.86 8.74
N ASP A 105 -15.05 -11.78 7.95
CA ASP A 105 -15.93 -10.64 8.20
C ASP A 105 -15.63 -9.80 9.47
N GLU A 106 -14.44 -9.96 10.06
CA GLU A 106 -13.99 -9.08 11.15
C GLU A 106 -14.06 -7.61 10.72
N VAL A 107 -14.63 -6.77 11.59
CA VAL A 107 -14.63 -5.32 11.43
C VAL A 107 -13.51 -4.74 12.29
N PHE A 108 -12.55 -4.13 11.62
CA PHE A 108 -11.37 -3.53 12.21
C PHE A 108 -11.68 -2.14 12.76
N ALA A 109 -11.10 -1.82 13.91
CA ALA A 109 -11.16 -0.52 14.53
C ALA A 109 -9.96 0.33 14.10
N HIS A 110 -10.10 1.64 14.20
CA HIS A 110 -8.96 2.55 14.06
C HIS A 110 -7.84 2.15 15.02
N ARG A 111 -6.59 2.24 14.55
CA ARG A 111 -5.36 1.90 15.31
C ARG A 111 -5.21 0.43 15.67
N ASP A 112 -6.06 -0.46 15.14
CA ASP A 112 -5.77 -1.88 15.13
C ASP A 112 -4.45 -2.12 14.42
N ARG A 113 -3.64 -3.03 14.98
CA ARG A 113 -2.41 -3.46 14.32
C ARG A 113 -2.66 -4.83 13.71
N VAL A 114 -2.38 -4.94 12.42
CA VAL A 114 -2.52 -6.19 11.67
C VAL A 114 -1.16 -6.70 11.23
N GLN A 115 -0.93 -7.99 11.41
CA GLN A 115 0.23 -8.70 10.92
C GLN A 115 -0.18 -9.58 9.75
N PHE A 116 0.37 -9.33 8.57
CA PHE A 116 0.15 -10.17 7.40
C PHE A 116 1.00 -11.43 7.48
N LEU A 117 0.38 -12.57 7.14
CA LEU A 117 1.05 -13.85 6.94
C LEU A 117 0.77 -14.33 5.53
N VAL A 118 1.82 -14.73 4.84
CA VAL A 118 1.78 -15.18 3.46
C VAL A 118 2.17 -16.64 3.34
N SER A 119 1.44 -17.38 2.51
CA SER A 119 1.93 -18.65 1.96
C SER A 119 2.19 -18.41 0.50
N SER A 120 3.41 -18.67 0.02
CA SER A 120 3.83 -18.28 -1.34
C SER A 120 3.99 -19.46 -2.30
N GLY A 121 3.77 -20.69 -1.84
CA GLY A 121 4.07 -21.88 -2.65
C GLY A 121 5.56 -21.91 -3.01
N SER A 122 5.86 -21.99 -4.31
CA SER A 122 7.23 -21.93 -4.84
C SER A 122 7.70 -20.52 -5.24
N HIS A 123 6.82 -19.51 -5.16
CA HIS A 123 7.13 -18.16 -5.62
C HIS A 123 8.13 -17.45 -4.71
N ARG A 124 9.02 -16.66 -5.33
CA ARG A 124 10.15 -15.99 -4.67
C ARG A 124 9.98 -14.49 -4.53
N TYR A 125 8.95 -13.91 -5.13
CA TYR A 125 8.66 -12.49 -5.03
C TYR A 125 7.23 -12.27 -4.55
N LEU A 126 7.06 -11.22 -3.75
CA LEU A 126 5.78 -10.76 -3.23
C LEU A 126 5.65 -9.26 -3.42
N LEU A 127 4.57 -8.83 -4.05
CA LEU A 127 4.08 -7.45 -3.99
C LEU A 127 2.81 -7.44 -3.13
N LEU A 128 2.81 -6.65 -2.06
CA LEU A 128 1.63 -6.41 -1.23
C LEU A 128 1.10 -5.01 -1.55
N LEU A 129 -0.14 -4.92 -2.00
CA LEU A 129 -0.79 -3.66 -2.32
C LEU A 129 -2.21 -3.65 -1.80
N SER A 130 -2.78 -2.47 -1.67
CA SER A 130 -4.17 -2.32 -1.31
C SER A 130 -4.88 -1.31 -2.18
N VAL A 131 -6.20 -1.41 -2.23
CA VAL A 131 -7.08 -0.44 -2.86
C VAL A 131 -8.25 -0.16 -1.92
N ASP A 132 -8.63 1.10 -1.78
CA ASP A 132 -9.76 1.52 -0.95
C ASP A 132 -11.03 1.81 -1.78
N ASP A 133 -12.15 2.06 -1.10
CA ASP A 133 -13.41 2.42 -1.75
C ASP A 133 -13.32 3.75 -2.55
N ALA A 134 -12.40 4.65 -2.21
CA ALA A 134 -12.11 5.86 -3.00
C ALA A 134 -11.40 5.52 -4.32
N GLY A 135 -10.72 4.38 -4.39
CA GLY A 135 -9.93 3.90 -5.53
C GLY A 135 -8.48 4.31 -5.49
N ARG A 136 -8.00 4.76 -4.32
CA ARG A 136 -6.58 5.00 -4.08
C ARG A 136 -5.88 3.67 -3.89
N VAL A 137 -4.74 3.50 -4.55
CA VAL A 137 -3.93 2.29 -4.45
C VAL A 137 -2.68 2.56 -3.62
N PHE A 138 -2.47 1.76 -2.58
CA PHE A 138 -1.33 1.89 -1.67
C PHE A 138 -0.38 0.71 -1.81
N ASN A 139 0.92 0.98 -1.67
CA ASN A 139 1.93 -0.07 -1.59
C ASN A 139 2.14 -0.44 -0.13
N TYR A 140 1.79 -1.68 0.23
CA TYR A 140 1.97 -2.26 1.56
C TYR A 140 3.19 -3.18 1.64
N THR A 141 4.00 -3.22 0.59
CA THR A 141 5.21 -4.04 0.58
C THR A 141 6.22 -3.49 1.60
N PRO A 142 6.75 -4.33 2.51
CA PRO A 142 7.70 -3.88 3.53
C PRO A 142 8.98 -3.24 2.95
N GLY A 143 9.63 -2.39 3.73
CA GLY A 143 10.99 -1.91 3.42
C GLY A 143 11.11 -0.79 2.39
N ALA A 144 10.10 0.07 2.22
CA ALA A 144 10.09 1.18 1.25
C ALA A 144 10.40 0.75 -0.20
N ALA A 145 10.12 -0.51 -0.53
CA ALA A 145 10.36 -1.04 -1.86
C ALA A 145 9.42 -0.39 -2.89
N GLY A 146 9.95 0.07 -4.03
CA GLY A 146 9.16 0.55 -5.17
C GLY A 146 8.40 -0.55 -5.93
N GLY A 147 8.37 -1.78 -5.41
CA GLY A 147 7.84 -2.96 -6.07
C GLY A 147 7.88 -4.18 -5.16
N SER A 148 7.85 -5.37 -5.74
CA SER A 148 7.90 -6.63 -5.00
C SER A 148 9.21 -6.82 -4.26
N ILE A 149 9.16 -7.47 -3.10
CA ILE A 149 10.34 -7.94 -2.37
C ILE A 149 10.62 -9.41 -2.63
N SER A 150 11.88 -9.80 -2.50
CA SER A 150 12.26 -11.22 -2.45
C SER A 150 11.79 -11.83 -1.14
N ILE A 151 11.20 -13.02 -1.21
CA ILE A 151 10.74 -13.79 -0.07
C ILE A 151 11.28 -15.23 -0.16
N THR A 152 11.56 -15.82 1.00
CA THR A 152 11.79 -17.27 1.06
C THR A 152 10.47 -17.99 0.87
N PRO A 153 10.35 -18.93 -0.08
CA PRO A 153 9.17 -19.76 -0.23
C PRO A 153 8.77 -20.47 1.07
N GLY A 154 7.48 -20.57 1.34
CA GLY A 154 6.98 -21.25 2.53
C GLY A 154 5.51 -20.98 2.83
N GLU A 155 5.03 -21.60 3.90
CA GLU A 155 3.66 -21.46 4.38
C GLU A 155 3.60 -20.55 5.61
N ARG A 156 2.54 -19.73 5.68
CA ARG A 156 2.20 -18.85 6.82
C ARG A 156 3.38 -18.02 7.35
N ARG A 157 4.27 -17.57 6.47
CA ARG A 157 5.41 -16.74 6.87
C ARG A 157 4.91 -15.34 7.25
N PRO A 158 5.21 -14.83 8.46
CA PRO A 158 4.89 -13.46 8.80
C PRO A 158 5.76 -12.49 7.99
N LEU A 159 5.15 -11.42 7.51
CA LEU A 159 5.91 -10.28 6.98
C LEU A 159 6.59 -9.53 8.14
N PRO A 160 7.78 -8.94 7.93
CA PRO A 160 8.58 -8.37 9.03
C PRO A 160 7.92 -7.15 9.70
N GLU A 161 6.92 -6.53 9.07
CA GLU A 161 6.25 -5.32 9.55
C GLU A 161 4.76 -5.60 9.79
N SER A 162 4.23 -5.08 10.89
CA SER A 162 2.78 -4.98 11.12
C SER A 162 2.30 -3.59 10.73
N VAL A 163 1.08 -3.52 10.19
CA VAL A 163 0.45 -2.29 9.74
C VAL A 163 -0.53 -1.82 10.80
N GLU A 164 -0.40 -0.56 11.26
CA GLU A 164 -1.42 0.10 12.06
C GLU A 164 -2.46 0.71 11.12
N LEU A 165 -3.72 0.32 11.31
CA LEU A 165 -4.82 0.82 10.48
C LEU A 165 -5.11 2.28 10.84
N ASP A 166 -5.36 3.06 9.79
CA ASP A 166 -5.64 4.48 9.88
C ASP A 166 -7.05 4.79 10.42
N GLU A 167 -7.34 6.09 10.53
CA GLU A 167 -8.66 6.58 10.95
C GLU A 167 -9.70 6.55 9.81
N SER A 168 -9.36 5.97 8.65
CA SER A 168 -10.31 5.81 7.56
C SER A 168 -11.37 4.79 7.92
N ARG A 169 -12.63 5.10 7.56
CA ARG A 169 -13.76 4.18 7.65
C ARG A 169 -14.05 3.45 6.33
N GLU A 170 -13.27 3.74 5.31
CA GLU A 170 -13.44 3.13 4.00
C GLU A 170 -13.03 1.66 4.05
N ASN A 171 -13.75 0.80 3.33
CA ASN A 171 -13.27 -0.56 3.16
C ASN A 171 -12.04 -0.53 2.27
N GLU A 172 -11.20 -1.52 2.49
CA GLU A 172 -9.96 -1.67 1.76
C GLU A 172 -9.74 -3.12 1.44
N ARG A 173 -9.31 -3.42 0.22
CA ARG A 173 -8.92 -4.78 -0.16
C ARG A 173 -7.42 -4.82 -0.37
N VAL A 174 -6.78 -5.73 0.36
CA VAL A 174 -5.35 -5.99 0.25
C VAL A 174 -5.13 -7.20 -0.64
N PHE A 175 -4.22 -7.08 -1.59
CA PHE A 175 -3.76 -8.13 -2.49
C PHE A 175 -2.31 -8.47 -2.22
N ALA A 176 -2.02 -9.76 -2.13
CA ALA A 176 -0.69 -10.33 -2.22
C ALA A 176 -0.52 -10.94 -3.60
N LEU A 177 0.37 -10.37 -4.42
CA LEU A 177 0.73 -10.89 -5.74
C LEU A 177 2.06 -11.62 -5.65
N PHE A 178 2.09 -12.87 -6.12
CA PHE A 178 3.22 -13.77 -6.04
C PHE A 178 3.75 -14.13 -7.43
N THR A 179 5.06 -14.00 -7.60
CA THR A 179 5.74 -14.20 -8.89
C THR A 179 7.12 -14.82 -8.72
N ASP A 180 7.69 -15.29 -9.83
CA ASP A 180 9.06 -15.82 -9.89
C ASP A 180 10.09 -14.76 -10.34
N GLN A 181 9.61 -13.59 -10.76
CA GLN A 181 10.36 -12.41 -11.16
C GLN A 181 9.84 -11.16 -10.43
N PRO A 182 10.68 -10.11 -10.23
CA PRO A 182 10.24 -8.88 -9.59
C PRO A 182 9.09 -8.18 -10.34
N LEU A 183 8.18 -7.56 -9.60
CA LEU A 183 7.13 -6.67 -10.11
C LEU A 183 7.40 -5.22 -9.69
N SER A 184 7.14 -4.26 -10.58
CA SER A 184 7.14 -2.83 -10.24
C SER A 184 5.77 -2.40 -9.72
N PHE A 185 5.73 -1.68 -8.60
CA PHE A 185 4.46 -1.13 -8.11
C PHE A 185 3.90 -0.08 -9.08
N GLU A 186 4.77 0.72 -9.71
CA GLU A 186 4.36 1.76 -10.66
C GLU A 186 3.68 1.19 -11.92
N GLU A 187 4.11 0.00 -12.35
CA GLU A 187 3.50 -0.69 -13.50
C GLU A 187 2.18 -1.38 -13.13
N ILE A 188 2.06 -1.87 -11.89
CA ILE A 188 0.87 -2.59 -11.41
C ILE A 188 -0.25 -1.63 -10.99
N ARG A 189 0.08 -0.50 -10.35
CA ARG A 189 -0.88 0.50 -9.87
C ARG A 189 -1.96 0.87 -10.90
N PRO A 190 -1.65 1.32 -12.13
CA PRO A 190 -2.67 1.71 -13.10
C PRO A 190 -3.60 0.54 -13.49
N ARG A 191 -3.10 -0.70 -13.48
CA ARG A 191 -3.92 -1.89 -13.75
C ARG A 191 -4.94 -2.16 -12.65
N VAL A 192 -4.55 -1.92 -11.39
CA VAL A 192 -5.45 -2.04 -10.24
C VAL A 192 -6.51 -0.93 -10.26
N GLU A 193 -6.10 0.30 -10.56
CA GLU A 193 -7.00 1.45 -10.71
C GLU A 193 -8.03 1.21 -11.83
N GLU A 194 -7.59 0.70 -12.97
CA GLU A 194 -8.47 0.33 -14.10
C GLU A 194 -9.45 -0.77 -13.70
N ALA A 195 -8.95 -1.88 -13.12
CA ALA A 195 -9.79 -2.99 -12.69
C ALA A 195 -10.88 -2.54 -11.70
N PHE A 196 -10.54 -1.67 -10.75
CA PHE A 196 -11.52 -1.14 -9.81
C PHE A 196 -12.49 -0.14 -10.46
N SER A 197 -12.03 0.66 -11.42
CA SER A 197 -12.89 1.55 -12.19
C SER A 197 -13.96 0.78 -12.98
N GLU A 198 -13.66 -0.43 -13.45
CA GLU A 198 -14.65 -1.31 -14.08
C GLU A 198 -15.73 -1.77 -13.09
N VAL A 199 -15.32 -2.14 -11.88
CA VAL A 199 -16.24 -2.52 -10.79
C VAL A 199 -17.14 -1.35 -10.44
N LYS A 200 -16.58 -0.14 -10.28
CA LYS A 200 -17.35 1.08 -10.02
C LYS A 200 -18.36 1.41 -11.13
N ARG A 201 -18.00 1.24 -12.40
CA ARG A 201 -18.93 1.44 -13.54
C ARG A 201 -20.15 0.52 -13.47
N ARG A 202 -20.04 -0.64 -12.82
CA ARG A 202 -21.14 -1.58 -12.60
C ARG A 202 -21.91 -1.32 -11.29
N GLY A 203 -21.59 -0.23 -10.58
CA GLY A 203 -22.18 0.11 -9.29
C GLY A 203 -21.60 -0.67 -8.10
N GLY A 204 -20.47 -1.36 -8.28
CA GLY A 204 -19.80 -2.11 -7.22
C GLY A 204 -18.85 -1.26 -6.36
N THR A 205 -18.35 -1.88 -5.29
CA THR A 205 -17.39 -1.36 -4.31
C THR A 205 -16.11 -2.20 -4.31
N VAL A 206 -15.15 -1.89 -3.42
CA VAL A 206 -13.90 -2.67 -3.37
C VAL A 206 -14.11 -4.12 -2.93
N LYS A 207 -15.28 -4.41 -2.33
CA LYS A 207 -15.68 -5.75 -1.91
C LYS A 207 -15.79 -6.69 -3.11
N GLU A 208 -16.29 -6.22 -4.24
CA GLU A 208 -16.50 -7.02 -5.45
C GLU A 208 -15.23 -7.22 -6.28
N LEU A 209 -14.15 -6.47 -6.01
CA LEU A 209 -12.87 -6.64 -6.68
C LEU A 209 -12.10 -7.82 -6.06
N GLU A 210 -12.52 -9.06 -6.26
CA GLU A 210 -11.84 -10.21 -5.60
C GLU A 210 -10.56 -10.67 -6.29
N HIS A 211 -10.38 -10.30 -7.57
CA HIS A 211 -9.32 -10.80 -8.44
C HIS A 211 -8.75 -9.70 -9.35
N LEU A 212 -7.43 -9.68 -9.49
CA LEU A 212 -6.68 -8.82 -10.42
C LEU A 212 -6.08 -9.64 -11.55
N SER A 213 -6.42 -9.31 -12.81
CA SER A 213 -5.90 -10.01 -13.98
C SER A 213 -4.40 -9.79 -14.19
N GLY A 214 -3.63 -10.85 -14.37
CA GLY A 214 -2.21 -10.77 -14.73
C GLY A 214 -1.43 -12.07 -14.57
N PRO A 215 -0.13 -12.09 -14.94
CA PRO A 215 0.73 -13.28 -14.88
C PRO A 215 1.29 -13.51 -13.46
N TRP A 216 0.42 -13.52 -12.45
CA TRP A 216 0.78 -13.75 -11.05
C TRP A 216 -0.22 -14.68 -10.37
N SER A 217 0.27 -15.41 -9.37
CA SER A 217 -0.62 -16.02 -8.38
C SER A 217 -1.04 -14.94 -7.40
N GLN A 218 -2.27 -15.00 -6.88
CA GLN A 218 -2.73 -13.98 -5.92
C GLN A 218 -3.57 -14.56 -4.79
N ALA A 219 -3.56 -13.84 -3.68
CA ALA A 219 -4.54 -13.97 -2.62
C ALA A 219 -4.97 -12.57 -2.18
N SER A 220 -6.21 -12.42 -1.71
CA SER A 220 -6.71 -11.13 -1.25
C SER A 220 -7.50 -11.26 0.05
N VAL A 221 -7.56 -10.17 0.80
CA VAL A 221 -8.37 -10.05 2.01
C VAL A 221 -9.05 -8.69 2.05
N LEU A 222 -10.32 -8.68 2.46
CA LEU A 222 -11.07 -7.47 2.67
C LEU A 222 -10.91 -6.99 4.12
N LEU A 223 -10.47 -5.75 4.29
CA LEU A 223 -10.44 -5.03 5.55
C LEU A 223 -11.70 -4.15 5.63
N ARG A 224 -12.62 -4.53 6.51
CA ARG A 224 -13.83 -3.74 6.80
C ARG A 224 -13.51 -2.83 7.97
N LYS A 225 -13.59 -1.51 7.81
CA LYS A 225 -13.31 -0.52 8.87
C LYS A 225 -14.62 0.11 9.36
N HIS A 226 -14.67 0.57 10.61
CA HIS A 226 -15.82 1.28 11.19
C HIS A 226 -15.39 2.52 11.97
#